data_AF-A0A317ELI0-F1
#
_entry.id   AF-A0A317ELI0-F1
#
_cell.length_a   1.000
_cell.length_b   1.000
_cell.length_c   1.000
_cell.angle_alpha   90.00
_cell.angle_beta   90.00
_cell.angle_gamma   90.00
#
_symmetry.space_group_name_H-M   'P 1'
#
loop_
_entity.id
_entity.type
_entity.pdbx_description
1 polymer ?
#
loop_
_entity_poly.entity_id
_entity_poly.type
_entity_poly.pdbx_seq_one_letter_code
_entity_poly.pdbx_strand_id
1 'polypeptide(L)' 'MQIESIDDNNTIALIKIRLENAENYFVSYNSLVLDVNNEWMIISNVALVAAKNLSPTNR' A
#
# COMPACT_ATOMS: atom_id res chain seq x y z
N MET A 1 10.74 -9.37 -21.12
CA MET A 1 10.58 -8.03 -20.53
C MET A 1 11.90 -7.32 -20.77
N GLN A 2 11.92 -6.23 -21.55
CA GLN A 2 13.13 -5.46 -21.84
C GLN A 2 13.00 -4.13 -21.11
N ILE A 3 13.94 -3.85 -20.20
CA ILE A 3 13.96 -2.61 -19.44
C ILE A 3 14.59 -1.54 -20.34
N GLU A 4 13.82 -0.54 -20.74
CA GLU A 4 14.28 0.51 -21.67
C GLU A 4 15.00 1.66 -20.96
N SER A 5 14.69 1.87 -19.67
CA SER A 5 15.33 2.89 -18.82
C SER A 5 15.12 2.56 -17.35
N ILE A 6 16.09 2.92 -16.51
CA ILE A 6 16.05 2.82 -15.05
C ILE A 6 16.26 4.24 -14.53
N ASP A 7 15.51 4.65 -13.50
CA ASP A 7 15.75 5.96 -12.88
C ASP A 7 17.09 5.99 -12.12
N ASP A 8 17.59 7.17 -11.78
CA ASP A 8 18.87 7.32 -11.06
C ASP A 8 18.88 6.63 -9.67
N ASN A 9 17.72 6.16 -9.19
CA ASN A 9 17.55 5.46 -7.92
C ASN A 9 17.48 3.94 -8.08
N ASN A 10 17.87 3.37 -9.23
CA ASN A 10 17.79 1.94 -9.52
C ASN A 10 16.36 1.37 -9.41
N THR A 11 15.35 2.19 -9.71
CA THR A 11 13.95 1.78 -9.72
C THR A 11 13.49 1.57 -11.16
N ILE A 12 12.97 0.37 -11.43
CA ILE A 12 12.31 0.06 -12.71
C ILE A 12 10.90 0.65 -12.72
N ALA A 13 10.16 0.52 -11.60
CA ALA A 13 8.81 1.01 -11.50
C ALA A 13 8.41 1.36 -10.07
N LEU A 14 7.55 2.37 -9.94
CA LEU A 14 6.89 2.75 -8.70
C LEU A 14 5.38 2.64 -8.88
N ILE A 15 4.73 1.85 -8.03
CA ILE A 15 3.28 1.69 -8.02
C ILE A 15 2.72 2.19 -6.69
N LYS A 16 1.68 3.02 -6.76
CA LYS A 16 0.89 3.44 -5.59
C LYS A 16 -0.50 2.81 -5.69
N ILE A 17 -0.89 2.06 -4.67
CA ILE A 17 -2.16 1.32 -4.63
C ILE A 17 -2.99 1.81 -3.45
N ARG A 18 -4.28 2.05 -3.70
CA ARG A 18 -5.28 2.33 -2.67
C ARG A 18 -6.27 1.19 -2.62
N LEU A 19 -6.34 0.50 -1.48
CA LEU A 19 -7.32 -0.56 -1.24
C LEU A 19 -8.38 -0.06 -0.27
N GLU A 20 -9.64 -0.25 -0.61
CA GLU A 20 -10.77 0.15 0.23
C GLU A 20 -11.73 -1.01 0.43
N ASN A 21 -12.25 -1.11 1.66
CA ASN A 21 -13.37 -1.97 1.97
C ASN A 21 -14.39 -1.17 2.79
N ALA A 22 -15.55 -0.90 2.18
CA ALA A 22 -16.63 -0.14 2.78
C ALA A 22 -17.29 -0.88 3.96
N GLU A 23 -17.36 -2.21 3.94
CA GLU A 23 -17.98 -3.01 5.00
C GLU A 23 -17.17 -2.95 6.30
N ASN A 24 -15.84 -2.89 6.15
CA ASN A 24 -14.90 -2.89 7.27
C ASN A 24 -14.37 -1.51 7.63
N TYR A 25 -14.89 -0.43 6.99
CA TYR A 25 -14.39 0.93 7.13
C TYR A 25 -12.85 0.98 7.06
N PHE A 26 -12.31 0.25 6.08
CA PHE A 26 -10.88 0.05 5.90
C PHE A 26 -10.42 0.77 4.64
N VAL A 27 -9.33 1.54 4.79
CA VAL A 27 -8.61 2.13 3.66
C VAL A 27 -7.12 1.87 3.89
N SER A 28 -6.42 1.41 2.87
CA SER A 28 -4.95 1.34 2.89
C SER A 28 -4.32 1.97 1.67
N TYR A 29 -3.16 2.59 1.90
CA TYR A 29 -2.30 3.18 0.89
C TYR A 29 -0.98 2.40 0.93
N ASN A 30 -0.63 1.81 -0.20
CA ASN A 30 0.57 0.99 -0.37
C ASN A 30 1.44 1.59 -1.46
N SER A 31 2.74 1.58 -1.26
CA SER A 31 3.72 1.92 -2.30
C SER A 31 4.67 0.76 -2.49
N LEU A 32 4.80 0.30 -3.73
CA LEU A 32 5.70 -0.78 -4.12
C LEU A 32 6.70 -0.27 -5.15
N VAL A 33 7.94 -0.72 -5.02
CA VAL A 33 9.02 -0.48 -5.97
C VAL A 33 9.43 -1.80 -6.59
N LEU A 34 9.61 -1.81 -7.91
CA LEU A 34 10.31 -2.87 -8.62
C LEU A 34 11.76 -2.43 -8.80
N ASP A 35 12.69 -3.18 -8.22
CA ASP A 35 14.12 -2.89 -8.31
C ASP A 35 14.77 -3.51 -9.54
N VAL A 36 16.05 -3.19 -9.77
CA VAL A 36 16.85 -3.74 -10.88
C VAL A 36 17.10 -5.25 -10.79
N ASN A 37 16.85 -5.88 -9.63
CA ASN A 37 16.92 -7.33 -9.46
C ASN A 37 15.60 -8.01 -9.81
N ASN A 38 14.61 -7.26 -10.30
CA ASN A 38 13.27 -7.72 -10.63
C ASN A 38 12.49 -8.21 -9.40
N GLU A 39 12.79 -7.64 -8.22
CA GLU A 39 12.10 -7.90 -6.97
C GLU A 39 11.15 -6.75 -6.60
N TRP A 40 9.95 -7.10 -6.14
CA TRP A 40 8.99 -6.14 -5.60
C TRP A 40 9.23 -5.91 -4.11
N MET A 41 9.46 -4.67 -3.73
CA MET A 41 9.60 -4.26 -2.33
C MET A 41 8.47 -3.33 -1.92
N ILE A 42 7.89 -3.57 -0.74
CA ILE A 42 6.94 -2.64 -0.11
C ILE A 42 7.76 -1.56 0.60
N ILE A 43 7.66 -0.32 0.12
CA ILE A 43 8.36 0.83 0.71
C ILE A 43 7.46 1.65 1.63
N SER A 44 6.14 1.48 1.53
CA SER A 44 5.18 2.09 2.43
C SER A 44 3.91 1.26 2.51
N ASN A 45 3.41 1.08 3.72
CA ASN A 45 2.11 0.49 4.02
C ASN A 45 1.47 1.35 5.12
N VAL A 46 0.36 2.01 4.78
CA VAL A 46 -0.45 2.75 5.74
C VAL A 46 -1.87 2.22 5.66
N ALA A 47 -2.38 1.70 6.78
CA ALA A 47 -3.74 1.20 6.90
C ALA A 47 -4.50 2.03 7.94
N LEU A 48 -5.71 2.43 7.57
CA LEU A 48 -6.67 3.11 8.44
C LEU A 48 -7.88 2.19 8.61
N VAL A 49 -8.20 1.88 9.87
CA VAL A 49 -9.38 1.10 10.26
C VAL A 49 -10.20 1.97 11.18
N ALA A 50 -11.46 2.22 10.85
CA ALA A 50 -12.34 2.87 11.82
C ALA A 50 -12.62 1.89 12.96
N ALA A 51 -12.31 2.30 14.20
CA ALA A 51 -12.74 1.53 15.36
C ALA A 51 -14.27 1.51 15.38
N LYS A 52 -14.86 0.32 15.49
CA LYS A 52 -16.29 0.21 15.80
C LYS A 52 -16.46 0.83 17.19
N ASN A 53 -17.13 1.97 17.29
CA ASN A 53 -17.49 2.55 18.58
C ASN A 53 -18.37 1.54 19.33
N LEU A 54 -17.75 0.74 20.20
CA LEU A 54 -18.47 -0.02 21.20
C LEU A 54 -18.92 0.99 22.25
N SER A 55 -20.11 1.56 22.07
CA SER A 55 -20.77 2.28 23.15
C SER A 55 -20.85 1.34 24.35
N PRO A 56 -20.44 1.74 25.56
CA PRO A 56 -20.66 0.92 26.74
C PRO A 56 -22.17 0.82 26.94
N THR A 57 -22.76 -0.32 26.58
CA THR A 57 -24.15 -0.64 26.89
C THR A 57 -24.29 -0.63 28.41
N ASN A 58 -25.21 0.20 28.91
CA ASN A 58 -25.52 0.38 30.33
C ASN A 58 -25.64 -0.98 31.04
N ARG A 59 -24.83 -1.15 32.09
CA ARG A 59 -24.97 -2.20 33.10
C ARG A 59 -26.17 -1.92 33.99
#